data_AF-A0AAP6ZZR3-F1
#
_entry.id   AF-A0AAP6ZZR3-F1
#
_cell.length_a   1.000
_cell.length_b   1.000
_cell.length_c   1.000
_cell.angle_alpha   90.00
_cell.angle_beta   90.00
_cell.angle_gamma   90.00
#
_symmetry.space_group_name_H-M   'P 1'
#
loop_
_entity.id
_entity.type
_entity.pdbx_description
1 polymer ?
#
loop_
_entity_poly.entity_id
_entity_poly.type
_entity_poly.pdbx_seq_one_letter_code
_entity_poly.pdbx_strand_id
1 'polypeptide(L)'
;MENGTTAVNDSFSLRSLTLADWVLMALLAAVNGVMTGGLSWVNKLLHSVGGPMLTSTIVGLYMIYGLLAIYVIRKPGAALVTYALGACVQILIGSAYGAWSCIAAAACYAVIIEPLFYLFRYRQYNWFSMLFVGTAAVPLWFVVSAFMFGYIHYETWVLIATLIIRCISGMLLCGALTKIIGDRLASTRALRPFALGRAYRGQ
;
A
#
# COMPACT_ATOMS: atom_id res chain seq x y z
N MET A 1 -3.15 -5.48 46.76
CA MET A 1 -3.99 -4.39 46.23
C MET A 1 -3.25 -3.73 45.07
N GLU A 2 -3.92 -3.67 43.92
CA GLU A 2 -3.66 -3.01 42.61
C GLU A 2 -2.21 -2.85 42.08
N ASN A 3 -1.84 -3.52 40.98
CA ASN A 3 -2.10 -3.18 39.56
C ASN A 3 -1.72 -1.74 39.17
N GLY A 4 -0.79 -1.60 38.21
CA GLY A 4 -0.41 -0.27 37.70
C GLY A 4 0.58 -0.27 36.54
N THR A 5 0.16 -0.85 35.40
CA THR A 5 0.49 -0.33 34.05
C THR A 5 1.95 -0.42 33.58
N THR A 6 2.34 -1.59 33.09
CA THR A 6 3.38 -1.69 32.04
C THR A 6 2.79 -1.15 30.74
N ALA A 7 2.85 0.17 30.56
CA ALA A 7 2.68 0.79 29.25
C ALA A 7 3.87 0.35 28.39
N VAL A 8 3.74 -0.79 27.71
CA VAL A 8 4.65 -1.19 26.64
C VAL A 8 4.57 -0.07 25.62
N ASN A 9 5.65 0.70 25.56
CA ASN A 9 5.81 1.81 24.65
C ASN A 9 5.96 1.21 23.24
N ASP A 10 4.84 0.96 22.57
CA ASP A 10 4.74 0.53 21.16
C ASP A 10 5.19 1.68 20.24
N SER A 11 6.40 2.17 20.47
CA SER A 11 7.09 3.16 19.65
C SER A 11 7.55 2.51 18.35
N PHE A 12 7.60 3.31 17.27
CA PHE A 12 8.06 2.87 15.97
C PHE A 12 9.47 2.27 16.06
N SER A 13 9.57 0.94 16.08
CA SER A 13 10.83 0.22 16.34
C SER A 13 11.13 -0.79 15.24
N LEU A 14 11.98 -0.36 14.31
CA LEU A 14 12.52 -1.22 13.23
C LEU A 14 13.34 -2.39 13.77
N ARG A 15 13.81 -2.32 15.04
CA ARG A 15 14.53 -3.41 15.70
C ARG A 15 13.67 -4.64 15.98
N SER A 16 12.34 -4.51 15.95
CA SER A 16 11.41 -5.63 16.13
C SER A 16 11.26 -6.53 14.89
N LEU A 17 11.77 -6.08 13.74
CA LEU A 17 11.67 -6.79 12.47
C LEU A 17 12.71 -7.91 12.40
N THR A 18 12.25 -9.11 12.06
CA THR A 18 13.10 -10.28 11.89
C THR A 18 13.66 -10.33 10.46
N LEU A 19 14.68 -11.15 10.22
CA LEU A 19 15.20 -11.40 8.86
C LEU A 19 14.10 -11.85 7.90
N ALA A 20 13.16 -12.69 8.35
CA ALA A 20 12.04 -13.14 7.54
C ALA A 20 11.11 -11.97 7.14
N ASP A 21 10.91 -10.99 8.03
CA ASP A 21 10.13 -9.79 7.73
C ASP A 21 10.83 -8.95 6.64
N TRP A 22 12.13 -8.72 6.78
CA TRP A 22 12.93 -8.02 5.77
C TRP A 22 12.88 -8.68 4.40
N VAL A 23 13.06 -10.01 4.36
CA VAL A 23 13.00 -10.78 3.11
C VAL A 23 11.60 -10.69 2.49
N LEU A 24 10.53 -10.82 3.27
CA LEU A 24 9.17 -10.70 2.75
C LEU A 24 8.90 -9.31 2.16
N MET A 25 9.29 -8.25 2.87
CA MET A 25 9.14 -6.88 2.38
C MET A 25 9.91 -6.65 1.07
N ALA A 26 11.15 -7.16 0.98
CA ALA A 26 11.96 -7.09 -0.23
C ALA A 26 11.34 -7.87 -1.40
N LEU A 27 10.79 -9.07 -1.15
CA LEU A 27 10.10 -9.87 -2.16
C LEU A 27 8.84 -9.16 -2.67
N LEU A 28 8.02 -8.61 -1.77
CA LEU A 28 6.83 -7.85 -2.15
C LEU A 28 7.19 -6.59 -2.96
N ALA A 29 8.26 -5.89 -2.58
CA ALA A 29 8.81 -4.77 -3.35
C ALA A 29 9.28 -5.19 -4.74
N ALA A 30 10.00 -6.33 -4.85
CA ALA A 30 10.46 -6.88 -6.12
C ALA A 30 9.30 -7.25 -7.05
N VAL A 31 8.31 -7.97 -6.53
CA VAL A 31 7.08 -8.34 -7.26
C VAL A 31 6.34 -7.09 -7.72
N ASN A 32 6.22 -6.08 -6.87
CA ASN A 32 5.61 -4.80 -7.27
C ASN A 32 6.40 -4.10 -8.36
N GLY A 33 7.74 -4.13 -8.31
CA GLY A 33 8.59 -3.58 -9.36
C GLY A 33 8.27 -4.16 -10.74
N VAL A 34 8.22 -5.50 -10.83
CA VAL A 34 7.87 -6.19 -12.09
C VAL A 34 6.43 -5.89 -12.51
N MET A 35 5.49 -5.96 -11.55
CA MET A 35 4.07 -5.69 -11.80
C MET A 35 3.85 -4.27 -12.34
N THR A 36 4.50 -3.28 -11.74
CA THR A 36 4.36 -1.87 -12.13
C THR A 36 5.05 -1.56 -13.45
N GLY A 37 6.12 -2.29 -13.81
CA GLY A 37 6.67 -2.25 -15.17
C GLY A 37 5.63 -2.63 -16.22
N GLY A 38 4.95 -3.76 -16.03
CA GLY A 38 3.86 -4.21 -16.93
C GLY A 38 2.63 -3.30 -16.90
N LEU A 39 2.21 -2.87 -15.71
CA LEU A 39 1.07 -1.96 -15.55
C LEU A 39 1.33 -0.59 -16.18
N SER A 40 2.57 -0.11 -16.22
CA SER A 40 2.90 1.18 -16.84
C SER A 40 2.58 1.20 -18.34
N TRP A 41 2.75 0.09 -19.04
CA TRP A 41 2.35 -0.04 -20.44
C TRP A 41 0.83 0.03 -20.59
N VAL A 42 0.10 -0.72 -19.77
CA VAL A 42 -1.37 -0.70 -19.73
C VAL A 42 -1.88 0.70 -19.42
N ASN A 43 -1.28 1.37 -18.43
CA ASN A 43 -1.66 2.70 -18.00
C ASN A 43 -1.45 3.75 -19.12
N LYS A 44 -0.35 3.67 -19.88
CA LYS A 44 -0.14 4.52 -21.07
C LYS A 44 -1.23 4.33 -22.14
N LEU A 45 -1.61 3.08 -22.41
CA LEU A 45 -2.70 2.78 -23.35
C LEU A 45 -4.03 3.35 -22.83
N LEU A 46 -4.35 3.13 -21.55
CA LEU A 46 -5.56 3.67 -20.93
C LEU A 46 -5.59 5.20 -20.98
N HIS A 47 -4.45 5.84 -20.75
CA HIS A 47 -4.33 7.30 -20.83
C HIS A 47 -4.59 7.82 -22.26
N SER A 48 -4.10 7.11 -23.29
CA SER A 48 -4.34 7.50 -24.69
C SER A 48 -5.81 7.37 -25.13
N VAL A 49 -6.57 6.46 -24.51
CA VAL A 49 -7.96 6.18 -24.92
C VAL A 49 -8.98 6.96 -24.10
N GLY A 50 -8.77 7.09 -22.78
CA GLY A 50 -9.77 7.64 -21.85
C GLY A 50 -9.20 8.60 -20.81
N GLY A 51 -7.96 9.06 -20.98
CA GLY A 51 -7.35 10.08 -20.15
C GLY A 51 -7.26 9.71 -18.65
N PRO A 52 -7.22 10.72 -17.75
CA PRO A 52 -6.98 10.53 -16.32
C PRO A 52 -8.03 9.65 -15.62
N MET A 53 -9.28 9.65 -16.10
CA MET A 53 -10.36 8.84 -15.51
C MET A 53 -10.13 7.35 -15.68
N LEU A 54 -9.66 6.91 -16.86
CA LEU A 54 -9.45 5.50 -17.11
C LEU A 54 -8.21 4.97 -16.39
N THR A 55 -7.14 5.76 -16.35
CA THR A 55 -5.92 5.43 -15.59
C THR A 55 -6.19 5.27 -14.09
N SER A 56 -7.20 5.97 -13.59
CA SER A 56 -7.57 5.95 -12.18
C SER A 56 -8.14 4.62 -11.70
N THR A 57 -8.66 3.81 -12.62
CA THR A 57 -9.24 2.50 -12.32
C THR A 57 -8.20 1.48 -11.84
N ILE A 58 -6.94 1.59 -12.27
CA ILE A 58 -5.88 0.62 -11.95
C ILE A 58 -4.93 1.09 -10.84
N VAL A 59 -5.12 2.30 -10.31
CA VAL A 59 -4.20 2.93 -9.34
C VAL A 59 -4.08 2.13 -8.05
N GLY A 60 -5.15 1.49 -7.59
CA GLY A 60 -5.09 0.66 -6.38
C GLY A 60 -4.07 -0.49 -6.46
N LEU A 61 -3.80 -1.02 -7.66
CA LEU A 61 -2.80 -2.08 -7.84
C LEU A 61 -1.38 -1.59 -7.55
N TYR A 62 -1.08 -0.32 -7.83
CA TYR A 62 0.27 0.23 -7.62
C TYR A 62 0.65 0.36 -6.14
N MET A 63 -0.30 0.27 -5.21
CA MET A 63 -0.06 0.46 -3.78
C MET A 63 -0.28 -0.82 -2.95
N ILE A 64 -0.73 -1.92 -3.56
CA ILE A 64 -1.16 -3.13 -2.85
C ILE A 64 -0.05 -3.77 -1.99
N TYR A 65 1.19 -3.74 -2.47
CA TYR A 65 2.32 -4.46 -1.89
C TYR A 65 2.67 -4.01 -0.47
N GLY A 66 2.64 -2.69 -0.20
CA GLY A 66 2.90 -2.15 1.14
C GLY A 66 1.76 -2.44 2.11
N LEU A 67 0.51 -2.40 1.65
CA LEU A 67 -0.65 -2.76 2.47
C LEU A 67 -0.66 -4.27 2.80
N LEU A 68 -0.27 -5.11 1.84
CA LEU A 68 -0.14 -6.54 2.04
C LEU A 68 1.00 -6.88 3.03
N ALA A 69 2.12 -6.17 2.96
CA ALA A 69 3.22 -6.36 3.90
C ALA A 69 2.79 -6.11 5.35
N ILE A 70 2.10 -4.99 5.62
CA ILE A 70 1.63 -4.69 6.98
C ILE A 70 0.52 -5.64 7.44
N TYR A 71 -0.33 -6.11 6.53
CA TYR A 71 -1.36 -7.10 6.83
C TYR A 71 -0.77 -8.46 7.27
N VAL A 72 0.32 -8.88 6.63
CA VAL A 72 1.02 -10.15 6.91
C VAL A 72 1.90 -10.05 8.16
N ILE A 73 2.75 -9.02 8.22
CA ILE A 73 3.80 -8.87 9.25
C ILE A 73 3.20 -8.36 10.57
N ARG A 74 2.26 -7.41 10.50
CA ARG A 74 1.59 -6.78 11.66
C ARG A 74 2.55 -6.17 12.69
N LYS A 75 3.58 -5.47 12.22
CA LYS A 75 4.58 -4.77 13.05
C LYS A 75 4.77 -3.33 12.57
N PRO A 76 5.16 -2.40 13.46
CA PRO A 76 5.44 -1.03 13.07
C PRO A 76 6.59 -0.93 12.07
N GLY A 77 6.39 -0.10 11.06
CA GLY A 77 7.36 0.18 10.00
C GLY A 77 7.35 -0.78 8.83
N ALA A 78 6.52 -1.83 8.86
CA ALA A 78 6.47 -2.79 7.77
C ALA A 78 5.92 -2.17 6.47
N ALA A 79 4.91 -1.30 6.52
CA ALA A 79 4.42 -0.64 5.31
C ALA A 79 5.46 0.36 4.80
N LEU A 80 5.99 1.20 5.70
CA LEU A 80 6.96 2.24 5.34
C LEU A 80 8.21 1.67 4.65
N VAL A 81 8.83 0.64 5.24
CA VAL A 81 10.01 0.00 4.66
C VAL A 81 9.68 -0.66 3.32
N THR A 82 8.53 -1.33 3.23
CA THR A 82 8.12 -1.97 1.98
C THR A 82 7.94 -0.95 0.85
N TYR A 83 7.27 0.18 1.12
CA TYR A 83 7.13 1.25 0.13
C TYR A 83 8.47 1.87 -0.28
N ALA A 84 9.38 2.10 0.68
CA ALA A 84 10.72 2.60 0.38
C ALA A 84 11.52 1.63 -0.52
N LEU A 85 11.52 0.34 -0.20
CA LEU A 85 12.15 -0.68 -1.04
C LEU A 85 11.49 -0.76 -2.42
N GLY A 86 10.16 -0.66 -2.48
CA GLY A 86 9.40 -0.64 -3.73
C GLY A 86 9.78 0.52 -4.64
N ALA A 87 9.95 1.72 -4.08
CA ALA A 87 10.43 2.88 -4.83
C ALA A 87 11.84 2.64 -5.39
N CYS A 88 12.77 2.14 -4.57
CA CYS A 88 14.13 1.83 -5.02
C CYS A 88 14.13 0.83 -6.18
N VAL A 89 13.37 -0.28 -6.04
CA VAL A 89 13.24 -1.29 -7.09
C VAL A 89 12.64 -0.69 -8.36
N GLN A 90 11.60 0.12 -8.25
CA GLN A 90 10.93 0.73 -9.40
C GLN A 90 11.83 1.72 -10.14
N ILE A 91 12.69 2.44 -9.42
CA ILE A 91 13.73 3.30 -10.03
C ILE A 91 14.72 2.45 -10.81
N LEU A 92 15.20 1.34 -10.23
CA LEU A 92 16.19 0.46 -10.86
C LEU A 92 15.65 -0.25 -12.11
N ILE A 93 14.38 -0.66 -12.11
CA ILE A 93 13.74 -1.31 -13.26
C ILE A 93 13.52 -0.32 -14.42
N GLY A 94 13.47 0.99 -14.13
CA GLY A 94 13.16 2.02 -15.12
C GLY A 94 11.68 2.36 -15.11
N SER A 95 11.33 3.32 -14.25
CA SER A 95 9.99 3.90 -14.21
C SER A 95 9.68 4.72 -15.45
N ALA A 96 8.51 4.49 -16.05
CA ALA A 96 8.01 5.28 -17.17
C ALA A 96 7.61 6.71 -16.78
N TYR A 97 7.50 7.00 -15.48
CA TYR A 97 7.03 8.27 -14.91
C TYR A 97 8.15 9.09 -14.28
N GLY A 98 9.39 8.60 -14.35
CA GLY A 98 10.57 9.19 -13.73
C GLY A 98 10.87 8.64 -12.33
N ALA A 99 12.07 8.91 -11.81
CA ALA A 99 12.49 8.44 -10.49
C ALA A 99 11.75 9.16 -9.35
N TRP A 100 11.51 10.47 -9.53
CA TRP A 100 10.84 11.30 -8.51
C TRP A 100 9.41 10.83 -8.23
N SER A 101 8.67 10.42 -9.26
CA SER A 101 7.29 9.93 -9.09
C SER A 101 7.22 8.68 -8.20
N CYS A 102 8.21 7.79 -8.31
CA CYS A 102 8.28 6.55 -7.52
C CYS A 102 8.44 6.86 -6.04
N ILE A 103 9.37 7.76 -5.71
CA ILE A 103 9.67 8.19 -4.35
C ILE A 103 8.47 8.93 -3.76
N ALA A 104 7.93 9.90 -4.51
CA ALA A 104 6.78 10.67 -4.07
C ALA A 104 5.54 9.79 -3.81
N ALA A 105 5.26 8.83 -4.69
CA ALA A 105 4.14 7.89 -4.52
C ALA A 105 4.33 7.03 -3.26
N ALA A 106 5.48 6.38 -3.14
CA ALA A 106 5.80 5.53 -2.01
C ALA A 106 5.74 6.30 -0.68
N ALA A 107 6.27 7.53 -0.65
CA ALA A 107 6.20 8.39 0.52
C ALA A 107 4.75 8.75 0.89
N CYS A 108 3.93 9.17 -0.08
CA CYS A 108 2.52 9.49 0.18
C CYS A 108 1.76 8.30 0.75
N TYR A 109 1.94 7.10 0.20
CA TYR A 109 1.26 5.91 0.70
C TYR A 109 1.76 5.51 2.10
N ALA A 110 3.07 5.54 2.33
CA ALA A 110 3.65 5.22 3.64
C ALA A 110 3.17 6.17 4.74
N VAL A 111 3.10 7.48 4.45
CA VAL A 111 2.70 8.53 5.40
C VAL A 111 1.22 8.41 5.79
N ILE A 112 0.37 7.79 4.99
CA ILE A 112 -1.03 7.55 5.36
C ILE A 112 -1.22 6.18 6.00
N ILE A 113 -0.70 5.12 5.36
CA ILE A 113 -0.99 3.74 5.75
C ILE A 113 -0.38 3.41 7.11
N GLU A 114 0.88 3.80 7.34
CA GLU A 114 1.58 3.46 8.57
C GLU A 114 0.95 4.16 9.80
N PRO A 115 0.63 5.47 9.77
CA PRO A 115 -0.06 6.12 10.90
C PRO A 115 -1.49 5.63 11.13
N LEU A 116 -2.22 5.22 10.09
CA LEU A 116 -3.55 4.63 10.28
C LEU A 116 -3.46 3.28 11.03
N PHE A 117 -2.49 2.42 10.70
CA PHE A 117 -2.29 1.19 11.47
C PHE A 117 -1.72 1.44 12.85
N TYR A 118 -0.91 2.48 13.03
CA TYR A 118 -0.48 2.94 14.35
C TYR A 118 -1.70 3.36 15.20
N LEU A 119 -2.65 4.10 14.64
CA LEU A 119 -3.89 4.47 15.32
C LEU A 119 -4.74 3.23 15.68
N PHE A 120 -4.77 2.23 14.80
CA PHE A 120 -5.39 0.93 15.08
C PHE A 120 -4.56 0.02 15.99
N ARG A 121 -3.44 0.52 16.53
CA ARG A 121 -2.48 -0.18 17.39
C ARG A 121 -2.01 -1.52 16.83
N TYR A 122 -1.95 -1.66 15.51
CA TYR A 122 -1.60 -2.91 14.82
C TYR A 122 -2.43 -4.13 15.29
N ARG A 123 -3.69 -3.92 15.67
CA ARG A 123 -4.59 -4.98 16.15
C ARG A 123 -5.79 -5.23 15.24
N GLN A 124 -6.24 -4.23 14.51
CA GLN A 124 -7.44 -4.33 13.68
C GLN A 124 -7.10 -4.48 12.20
N TYR A 125 -7.41 -5.65 11.65
CA TYR A 125 -7.19 -6.01 10.25
C TYR A 125 -8.47 -6.54 9.59
N ASN A 126 -9.61 -6.00 10.01
CA ASN A 126 -10.92 -6.37 9.50
C ASN A 126 -11.13 -5.83 8.09
N TRP A 127 -12.13 -6.35 7.38
CA TRP A 127 -12.51 -5.86 6.05
C TRP A 127 -12.71 -4.35 6.03
N PHE A 128 -13.45 -3.80 6.99
CA PHE A 128 -13.68 -2.35 7.07
C PHE A 128 -12.37 -1.55 7.19
N SER A 129 -11.45 -1.97 8.05
CA SER A 129 -10.15 -1.31 8.22
C SER A 129 -9.32 -1.34 6.94
N MET A 130 -9.29 -2.47 6.22
CA MET A 130 -8.55 -2.61 4.96
C MET A 130 -9.13 -1.73 3.85
N LEU A 131 -10.45 -1.72 3.69
CA LEU A 131 -11.13 -0.89 2.71
C LEU A 131 -10.93 0.61 3.01
N PHE A 132 -11.04 0.98 4.28
CA PHE A 132 -10.84 2.35 4.74
C PHE A 132 -9.41 2.83 4.49
N VAL A 133 -8.40 2.04 4.89
CA VAL A 133 -6.98 2.40 4.68
C VAL A 133 -6.64 2.50 3.18
N GLY A 134 -7.12 1.55 2.38
CA GLY A 134 -6.91 1.57 0.92
C GLY A 134 -7.54 2.80 0.25
N THR A 135 -8.68 3.28 0.77
CA THR A 135 -9.33 4.52 0.30
C THR A 135 -8.60 5.76 0.78
N ALA A 136 -8.20 5.80 2.06
CA ALA A 136 -7.57 6.96 2.68
C ALA A 136 -6.18 7.29 2.10
N ALA A 137 -5.45 6.29 1.58
CA ALA A 137 -4.15 6.47 0.95
C ALA A 137 -4.23 7.17 -0.42
N VAL A 138 -5.40 7.17 -1.07
CA VAL A 138 -5.59 7.69 -2.44
C VAL A 138 -5.57 9.22 -2.52
N PRO A 139 -6.31 9.99 -1.71
CA PRO A 139 -6.39 11.44 -1.84
C PRO A 139 -5.04 12.14 -1.76
N LEU A 140 -4.16 11.71 -0.84
CA LEU A 140 -2.85 12.33 -0.69
C LEU A 140 -2.01 12.19 -1.95
N TRP A 141 -1.92 10.96 -2.49
CA TRP A 141 -1.22 10.74 -3.76
C TRP A 141 -1.89 11.47 -4.92
N PHE A 142 -3.23 11.53 -4.96
CA PHE A 142 -3.95 12.22 -6.02
C PHE A 142 -3.55 13.70 -6.09
N VAL A 143 -3.51 14.41 -4.95
CA VAL A 143 -3.09 15.82 -4.89
C VAL A 143 -1.67 15.99 -5.44
N VAL A 144 -0.71 15.19 -4.96
CA VAL A 144 0.69 15.25 -5.45
C VAL A 144 0.77 14.95 -6.95
N SER A 145 0.08 13.90 -7.39
CA SER A 145 0.06 13.50 -8.80
C SER A 145 -0.60 14.56 -9.69
N ALA A 146 -1.60 15.29 -9.17
CA ALA A 146 -2.29 16.33 -9.92
C ALA A 146 -1.38 17.52 -10.21
N PHE A 147 -0.55 17.92 -9.25
CA PHE A 147 0.48 18.94 -9.48
C PHE A 147 1.61 18.42 -10.38
N MET A 148 2.06 17.20 -10.16
CA MET A 148 3.22 16.65 -10.87
C MET A 148 2.96 16.31 -12.34
N PHE A 149 1.76 15.80 -12.65
CA PHE A 149 1.35 15.45 -14.02
C PHE A 149 0.47 16.52 -14.68
N GLY A 150 0.27 17.67 -14.03
CA GLY A 150 -0.51 18.79 -14.59
C GLY A 150 -2.02 18.53 -14.68
N TYR A 151 -2.58 17.60 -13.89
CA TYR A 151 -4.04 17.41 -13.87
C TYR A 151 -4.80 18.66 -13.40
N ILE A 152 -4.13 19.59 -12.72
CA ILE A 152 -4.70 20.89 -12.32
C ILE A 152 -5.24 21.73 -13.48
N HIS A 153 -4.85 21.45 -14.73
CA HIS A 153 -5.35 22.14 -15.92
C HIS A 153 -6.68 21.58 -16.45
N TYR A 154 -7.15 20.45 -15.90
CA TYR A 154 -8.45 19.91 -16.23
C TYR A 154 -9.55 20.61 -15.45
N GLU A 155 -10.78 20.54 -15.96
CA GLU A 155 -11.93 21.08 -15.26
C GLU A 155 -12.16 20.43 -13.90
N THR A 156 -12.67 21.21 -12.95
CA THR A 156 -12.89 20.77 -11.57
C THR A 156 -13.77 19.52 -11.49
N TRP A 157 -14.77 19.37 -12.37
CA TRP A 157 -15.62 18.19 -12.39
C TRP A 157 -14.84 16.93 -12.79
N VAL A 158 -13.89 17.02 -13.73
CA VAL A 158 -13.03 15.90 -14.15
C VAL A 158 -12.16 15.45 -12.98
N LEU A 159 -11.60 16.40 -12.23
CA LEU A 159 -10.78 16.11 -11.06
C LEU A 159 -11.57 15.39 -9.96
N ILE A 160 -12.79 15.86 -9.67
CA ILE A 160 -13.66 15.23 -8.67
C ILE A 160 -14.03 13.81 -9.09
N ALA A 161 -14.47 13.61 -10.33
CA ALA A 161 -14.83 12.29 -10.82
C ALA A 161 -13.61 11.34 -10.88
N THR A 162 -12.45 11.84 -11.28
CA THR A 162 -11.18 11.08 -11.25
C THR A 162 -10.82 10.65 -9.83
N LEU A 163 -10.96 11.55 -8.85
CA LEU A 163 -10.72 11.24 -7.44
C LEU A 163 -11.69 10.16 -6.93
N ILE A 164 -12.98 10.24 -7.25
CA ILE A 164 -13.98 9.24 -6.85
C ILE A 164 -13.62 7.86 -7.43
N ILE A 165 -13.29 7.81 -8.72
CA ILE A 165 -12.88 6.55 -9.39
C ILE A 165 -11.61 6.00 -8.74
N ARG A 166 -10.61 6.84 -8.45
CA ARG A 166 -9.40 6.40 -7.75
C ARG A 166 -9.70 5.89 -6.35
N CYS A 167 -10.59 6.53 -5.61
CA CYS A 167 -10.98 6.08 -4.27
C CYS A 167 -11.63 4.69 -4.32
N ILE A 168 -12.54 4.47 -5.28
CA ILE A 168 -13.15 3.15 -5.52
C ILE A 168 -12.07 2.12 -5.92
N SER A 169 -11.13 2.50 -6.79
CA SER A 169 -10.00 1.65 -7.17
C SER A 169 -9.12 1.28 -5.97
N GLY A 170 -8.74 2.24 -5.13
CA GLY A 170 -7.96 1.98 -3.91
C GLY A 170 -8.71 1.09 -2.93
N MET A 171 -10.01 1.33 -2.76
CA MET A 171 -10.85 0.49 -1.90
C MET A 171 -10.88 -0.97 -2.37
N LEU A 172 -11.12 -1.21 -3.65
CA LEU A 172 -11.29 -2.56 -4.20
C LEU A 172 -9.94 -3.24 -4.52
N LEU A 173 -9.08 -2.59 -5.28
CA LEU A 173 -7.84 -3.18 -5.78
C LEU A 173 -6.68 -3.11 -4.79
N CYS A 174 -6.71 -2.20 -3.82
CA CYS A 174 -5.74 -2.22 -2.71
C CYS A 174 -6.36 -2.89 -1.49
N GLY A 175 -7.42 -2.33 -0.92
CA GLY A 175 -8.02 -2.80 0.33
C GLY A 175 -8.59 -4.22 0.25
N ALA A 176 -9.62 -4.41 -0.59
CA ALA A 176 -10.30 -5.71 -0.70
C ALA A 176 -9.34 -6.80 -1.22
N LEU A 177 -8.58 -6.48 -2.27
CA LEU A 177 -7.65 -7.42 -2.87
C LEU A 177 -6.53 -7.84 -1.91
N THR A 178 -5.99 -6.92 -1.11
CA THR A 178 -5.02 -7.26 -0.05
C THR A 178 -5.62 -8.26 0.93
N LYS A 179 -6.87 -8.06 1.35
CA LYS A 179 -7.54 -8.96 2.29
C LYS A 179 -7.71 -10.36 1.69
N ILE A 180 -8.21 -10.44 0.45
CA ILE A 180 -8.43 -11.70 -0.26
C ILE A 180 -7.11 -12.45 -0.44
N ILE A 181 -6.09 -11.78 -0.99
CA ILE A 181 -4.77 -12.39 -1.22
C ILE A 181 -4.16 -12.82 0.11
N GLY A 182 -4.18 -11.94 1.11
CA GLY A 182 -3.63 -12.22 2.42
C GLY A 182 -4.28 -13.43 3.08
N ASP A 183 -5.60 -13.56 3.04
CA ASP A 183 -6.31 -14.71 3.61
C ASP A 183 -6.01 -16.01 2.88
N ARG A 184 -5.96 -15.97 1.55
CA ARG A 184 -5.57 -17.14 0.75
C ARG A 184 -4.14 -17.56 1.08
N LEU A 185 -3.23 -16.60 1.22
CA LEU A 185 -1.85 -16.87 1.62
C LEU A 185 -1.75 -17.34 3.08
N ALA A 186 -2.64 -16.92 3.97
CA ALA A 186 -2.63 -17.34 5.38
C ALA A 186 -2.80 -18.86 5.53
N SER A 187 -3.52 -19.50 4.61
CA SER A 187 -3.66 -20.96 4.54
C SER A 187 -2.38 -21.69 4.14
N THR A 188 -1.40 -20.98 3.55
CA THR A 188 -0.16 -21.59 3.04
C THR A 188 0.88 -21.79 4.14
N ARG A 189 1.75 -22.80 3.97
CA ARG A 189 2.84 -23.05 4.90
C ARG A 189 3.89 -21.94 4.91
N ALA A 190 3.97 -21.14 3.84
CA ALA A 190 4.94 -20.06 3.70
C ALA A 190 4.71 -18.92 4.71
N LEU A 191 3.46 -18.67 5.10
CA LEU A 191 3.15 -17.59 6.05
C LEU A 191 3.14 -18.01 7.53
N ARG A 192 3.50 -19.26 7.83
CA ARG A 192 3.57 -19.80 9.20
C ARG A 192 4.38 -18.98 10.20
N PRO A 193 5.56 -18.40 9.85
CA PRO A 193 6.35 -17.61 10.80
C PRO A 193 5.82 -16.19 11.00
N PHE A 194 4.85 -15.72 10.21
CA PHE A 194 4.32 -14.35 10.30
C PHE A 194 3.08 -14.25 11.20
N ALA A 195 2.75 -13.04 11.62
CA ALA A 195 1.64 -12.78 12.53
C ALA A 195 0.29 -13.24 11.96
N LEU A 196 0.07 -13.05 10.65
CA LEU A 196 -1.13 -13.53 9.96
C LEU A 196 -1.28 -15.06 10.03
N GLY A 197 -0.22 -15.83 9.77
CA GLY A 197 -0.25 -17.30 9.82
C GLY A 197 -0.32 -17.88 11.23
N ARG A 198 0.06 -17.10 12.26
CA ARG A 198 -0.23 -17.43 13.67
C ARG A 198 -1.69 -17.16 14.02
N ALA A 199 -2.23 -16.02 13.60
CA ALA A 199 -3.62 -15.64 13.86
C ALA A 199 -4.62 -16.60 13.21
N TYR A 200 -4.33 -17.10 12.00
CA TYR A 200 -5.19 -18.07 11.31
C TYR A 200 -5.24 -19.46 12.00
N ARG A 201 -4.20 -19.83 12.76
CA ARG A 201 -4.16 -21.12 13.49
C ARG A 201 -4.66 -21.05 14.93
N GLY A 202 -4.80 -19.85 15.47
CA GLY A 202 -5.45 -19.63 16.76
C GLY A 202 -6.98 -19.52 16.66
N GLN A 203 -7.53 -19.61 15.44
CA GLN A 203 -8.94 -19.78 15.13
C GLN A 203 -9.20 -21.25 14.81
#